data_AF-A0A077B2N1-F1
#
_entry.id   AF-A0A077B2N1-F1
#
_cell.length_a   1.000
_cell.length_b   1.000
_cell.length_c   1.000
_cell.angle_alpha   90.00
_cell.angle_beta   90.00
_cell.angle_gamma   90.00
#
_symmetry.space_group_name_H-M   'P 1'
#
loop_
_entity.id
_entity.type
_entity.pdbx_description
1 polymer ?
#
loop_
_entity_poly.entity_id
_entity_poly.type
_entity_poly.pdbx_seq_one_letter_code
_entity_poly.pdbx_strand_id
1 'polypeptide(L)'
;YAFFDKYFKKIGNCVGATSCPGGQGKDSAHYLLSWYYSWGGSLDTSSAWAWRIGSSSSHQGYQNVLAAYALSQVPELQPDSPTGVQDWATSFDRQLEFLQWLQSAEGGIAGGATNSWKGSYDTPPTGLSQFYGMYYDWQPVYTDP
;
A
#
# COMPACT_ATOMS: atom_id res chain seq x y z
N TYR A 1 -8.91 -1.07 -2.72
CA TYR A 1 -8.63 -1.36 -1.29
C TYR A 1 -7.16 -1.62 -1.02
N ALA A 2 -6.47 -2.46 -1.80
CA ALA A 2 -5.04 -2.73 -1.60
C ALA A 2 -4.15 -1.48 -1.60
N PHE A 3 -4.55 -0.38 -2.23
CA PHE A 3 -3.75 0.86 -2.30
C PHE A 3 -3.66 1.64 -0.99
N PHE A 4 -4.37 1.23 0.07
CA PHE A 4 -4.49 2.01 1.30
C PHE A 4 -3.76 1.35 2.46
N ASP A 5 -3.22 2.20 3.34
CA ASP A 5 -2.73 1.81 4.65
C ASP A 5 -3.76 0.93 5.40
N LYS A 6 -3.27 -0.01 6.21
CA LYS A 6 -4.11 -0.99 6.93
C LYS A 6 -5.26 -0.34 7.69
N TYR A 7 -4.99 0.76 8.39
CA TYR A 7 -5.99 1.47 9.18
C TYR A 7 -6.26 2.88 8.63
N PHE A 8 -6.07 3.06 7.33
CA PHE A 8 -6.25 4.34 6.63
C PHE A 8 -5.47 5.49 7.31
N LYS A 9 -4.30 5.21 7.89
CA LYS A 9 -3.39 6.24 8.37
C LYS A 9 -2.80 6.99 7.18
N LYS A 10 -2.50 8.27 7.39
CA LYS A 10 -1.82 9.10 6.39
C LYS A 10 -0.49 8.43 5.99
N ILE A 11 -0.19 8.41 4.70
CA ILE A 11 1.09 7.89 4.19
C ILE A 11 2.20 8.91 4.46
N GLY A 12 3.35 8.40 4.88
CA GLY A 12 4.60 9.14 4.94
C GLY A 12 4.99 9.52 6.37
N ASN A 13 6.16 9.04 6.81
CA ASN A 13 6.71 9.27 8.14
C ASN A 13 5.74 8.89 9.28
N CYS A 14 4.92 7.86 9.06
CA CYS A 14 3.90 7.43 10.02
C CYS A 14 4.54 6.65 11.18
N VAL A 15 4.87 7.38 12.26
CA VAL A 15 5.48 6.85 13.50
C VAL A 15 4.61 7.21 14.70
N GLY A 16 4.40 6.22 15.57
CA GLY A 16 3.51 6.30 16.72
C GLY A 16 2.05 6.09 16.33
N ALA A 17 1.44 4.99 16.76
CA ALA A 17 0.06 4.66 16.42
C ALA A 17 -0.97 5.75 16.81
N THR A 18 -0.70 6.48 17.90
CA THR A 18 -1.53 7.59 18.40
C THR A 18 -1.15 8.94 17.79
N SER A 19 0.11 9.12 17.36
CA SER A 19 0.61 10.37 16.79
C SER A 19 0.39 10.48 15.28
N CYS A 20 0.58 9.38 14.55
CA CYS A 20 0.32 9.34 13.12
C CYS A 20 -1.18 9.53 12.88
N PRO A 21 -1.58 10.57 12.11
CA PRO A 21 -3.00 10.91 11.97
C PRO A 21 -3.76 9.89 11.11
N GLY A 22 -5.06 9.80 11.36
CA GLY A 22 -5.98 9.19 10.38
C GLY A 22 -5.96 10.01 9.09
N GLY A 23 -6.01 9.34 7.95
CA GLY A 23 -6.04 9.97 6.64
C GLY A 23 -7.39 10.62 6.33
N GLN A 24 -7.38 11.57 5.40
CA GLN A 24 -8.53 12.24 4.83
C GLN A 24 -8.46 12.15 3.29
N GLY A 25 -9.58 11.82 2.66
CA GLY A 25 -9.62 11.59 1.22
C GLY A 25 -8.70 10.44 0.81
N LYS A 26 -7.73 10.72 -0.06
CA LYS A 26 -6.80 9.73 -0.64
C LYS A 26 -5.39 9.79 -0.02
N ASP A 27 -5.16 10.57 1.04
CA ASP A 27 -3.82 10.72 1.62
C ASP A 27 -3.34 9.51 2.45
N SER A 28 -4.20 8.52 2.66
CA SER A 28 -3.87 7.19 3.16
C SER A 28 -3.60 6.17 2.05
N ALA A 29 -3.67 6.59 0.79
CA ALA A 29 -3.34 5.74 -0.36
C ALA A 29 -1.85 5.84 -0.70
N HIS A 30 -1.14 4.72 -0.61
CA HIS A 30 0.24 4.59 -1.09
C HIS A 30 0.31 4.22 -2.58
N TYR A 31 -0.81 3.84 -3.20
CA TYR A 31 -0.94 3.51 -4.63
C TYR A 31 -0.10 2.32 -5.11
N LEU A 32 0.22 1.41 -4.19
CA LEU A 32 0.87 0.12 -4.48
C LEU A 32 -0.08 -1.03 -4.17
N LEU A 33 0.09 -2.17 -4.85
CA LEU A 33 -0.58 -3.40 -4.47
C LEU A 33 0.07 -3.94 -3.19
N SER A 34 -0.57 -3.66 -2.04
CA SER A 34 -0.12 -4.16 -0.74
C SER A 34 -0.43 -5.65 -0.57
N TRP A 35 0.12 -6.24 0.50
CA TRP A 35 0.03 -7.67 0.77
C TRP A 35 -1.41 -8.21 0.79
N TYR A 36 -2.37 -7.41 1.25
CA TYR A 36 -3.77 -7.78 1.29
C TYR A 36 -4.67 -6.55 1.46
N TYR A 37 -5.96 -6.78 1.26
CA TYR A 37 -7.02 -6.06 1.95
C TYR A 37 -7.96 -7.09 2.57
N SER A 38 -8.71 -6.71 3.59
CA SER A 38 -9.64 -7.61 4.27
C SER A 38 -10.90 -6.88 4.71
N TRP A 39 -11.97 -7.63 4.94
CA TRP A 39 -13.28 -7.11 5.35
C TRP A 39 -13.99 -8.14 6.22
N GLY A 40 -14.93 -7.68 7.04
CA GLY A 40 -15.74 -8.53 7.90
C GLY A 40 -16.94 -7.82 8.48
N GLY A 41 -17.78 -8.56 9.20
CA GLY A 41 -18.99 -8.04 9.84
C GLY A 41 -19.64 -9.04 10.78
N SER A 42 -20.63 -8.59 11.54
CA SER A 42 -21.44 -9.44 12.41
C SER A 42 -22.31 -10.38 11.59
N LEU A 43 -22.50 -11.61 12.09
CA LEU A 43 -23.55 -12.51 11.61
C LEU A 43 -24.91 -12.19 12.26
N ASP A 44 -24.87 -11.56 13.44
CA ASP A 44 -26.06 -11.12 14.16
C ASP A 44 -26.58 -9.81 13.55
N THR A 45 -27.79 -9.87 13.02
CA THR A 45 -28.50 -8.73 12.43
C THR A 45 -29.11 -7.80 13.46
N SER A 46 -29.24 -8.24 14.72
CA SER A 46 -29.76 -7.42 15.83
C SER A 46 -28.69 -6.51 16.45
N SER A 47 -27.40 -6.79 16.20
CA SER A 47 -26.25 -5.99 16.63
C SER A 47 -25.24 -5.84 15.49
N ALA A 48 -25.68 -5.17 14.42
CA ALA A 48 -24.96 -5.07 13.17
C ALA A 48 -23.66 -4.26 13.28
N TRP A 49 -22.54 -4.82 12.81
CA TRP A 49 -21.29 -4.09 12.60
C TRP A 49 -20.52 -4.63 11.38
N ALA A 50 -19.65 -3.81 10.80
CA ALA A 50 -18.79 -4.20 9.69
C ALA A 50 -17.46 -3.42 9.73
N TRP A 51 -16.42 -3.96 9.08
CA TRP A 51 -15.11 -3.33 8.95
C TRP A 51 -14.44 -3.65 7.62
N ARG A 52 -13.49 -2.81 7.23
CA ARG A 52 -12.58 -2.99 6.09
C ARG A 52 -11.19 -2.50 6.50
N ILE A 53 -10.15 -3.16 5.99
CA ILE A 53 -8.75 -2.74 6.15
C ILE A 53 -8.02 -2.91 4.81
N GLY A 54 -7.03 -2.04 4.56
CA GLY A 54 -6.01 -2.28 3.56
C GLY A 54 -4.84 -3.10 4.12
N SER A 55 -3.63 -2.79 3.68
CA SER A 55 -2.39 -3.26 4.30
C SER A 55 -1.30 -2.22 4.11
N SER A 56 -0.53 -1.95 5.17
CA SER A 56 0.49 -0.91 5.17
C SER A 56 1.79 -1.33 4.50
N SER A 57 1.96 -2.60 4.14
CA SER A 57 3.20 -3.14 3.56
C SER A 57 2.97 -3.68 2.15
N SER A 58 3.85 -3.30 1.23
CA SER A 58 3.81 -3.69 -0.18
C SER A 58 5.12 -4.34 -0.60
N HIS A 59 5.02 -5.44 -1.33
CA HIS A 59 6.15 -6.25 -1.81
C HIS A 59 6.30 -6.10 -3.33
N GLN A 60 7.53 -6.03 -3.85
CA GLN A 60 7.77 -5.84 -5.30
C GLN A 60 7.05 -6.89 -6.16
N GLY A 61 7.07 -8.15 -5.73
CA GLY A 61 6.50 -9.28 -6.47
C GLY A 61 4.97 -9.28 -6.59
N TYR A 62 4.29 -8.39 -5.87
CA TYR A 62 2.82 -8.23 -5.97
C TYR A 62 2.44 -7.12 -6.95
N GLN A 63 3.38 -6.26 -7.34
CA GLN A 63 3.09 -5.20 -8.29
C GLN A 63 2.77 -5.80 -9.65
N ASN A 64 1.82 -5.20 -10.36
CA ASN A 64 1.37 -5.63 -11.67
C ASN A 64 1.12 -4.41 -12.56
N VAL A 65 2.21 -3.92 -13.15
CA VAL A 65 2.19 -2.74 -14.03
C VAL A 65 1.36 -2.96 -15.28
N LEU A 66 1.19 -4.20 -15.75
CA LEU A 66 0.30 -4.53 -16.87
C LEU A 66 -1.16 -4.31 -16.49
N ALA A 67 -1.59 -4.84 -15.35
CA ALA A 67 -2.95 -4.64 -14.87
C ALA A 67 -3.23 -3.15 -14.61
N ALA A 68 -2.27 -2.43 -14.03
CA ALA A 68 -2.42 -0.99 -13.80
C ALA A 68 -2.52 -0.19 -15.10
N TYR A 69 -1.72 -0.53 -16.12
CA TYR A 69 -1.85 0.03 -17.48
C TYR A 69 -3.25 -0.25 -18.06
N ALA A 70 -3.69 -1.51 -18.02
CA ALA A 70 -4.97 -1.91 -18.59
C ALA A 70 -6.15 -1.17 -17.95
N LEU A 71 -6.20 -1.13 -16.61
CA LEU A 71 -7.28 -0.50 -15.84
C LEU A 71 -7.26 1.03 -15.92
N SER A 72 -6.17 1.64 -16.38
CA SER A 72 -6.06 3.09 -16.54
C SER A 72 -6.22 3.57 -17.99
N GLN A 73 -5.86 2.76 -18.98
CA GLN A 73 -5.74 3.23 -20.38
C GLN A 73 -6.53 2.42 -21.40
N VAL A 74 -6.96 1.19 -21.09
CA VAL A 74 -7.70 0.34 -22.02
C VAL A 74 -9.21 0.54 -21.79
N PRO A 75 -9.96 1.16 -22.72
CA PRO A 75 -11.36 1.52 -22.50
C PRO A 75 -12.25 0.36 -22.04
N GLU A 76 -12.00 -0.84 -22.56
CA GLU A 76 -12.76 -2.06 -22.22
C GLU A 76 -12.51 -2.57 -20.80
N LEU A 77 -11.44 -2.11 -20.13
CA LEU A 77 -11.06 -2.51 -18.78
C LEU A 77 -11.08 -1.34 -17.78
N GLN A 78 -11.34 -0.11 -18.21
CA GLN A 78 -11.44 1.03 -17.33
C GLN A 78 -12.62 0.86 -16.34
N PRO A 79 -12.39 1.01 -15.01
CA PRO A 79 -13.48 0.94 -14.04
C PRO A 79 -14.45 2.11 -14.21
N ASP A 80 -15.76 1.81 -14.19
CA ASP A 80 -16.83 2.82 -14.30
C ASP A 80 -16.89 3.81 -13.13
N SER A 81 -16.26 3.48 -12.00
CA SER A 81 -16.28 4.33 -10.81
C SER A 81 -15.61 5.69 -11.08
N PRO A 82 -16.13 6.82 -10.55
CA PRO A 82 -15.68 8.17 -10.93
C PRO A 82 -14.19 8.48 -10.76
N THR A 83 -13.48 7.75 -9.89
CA THR A 83 -12.04 7.96 -9.67
C THR A 83 -11.19 6.72 -9.93
N GLY A 84 -11.79 5.61 -10.38
CA GLY A 84 -11.10 4.34 -10.55
C GLY A 84 -9.96 4.41 -11.56
N VAL A 85 -10.22 5.00 -12.73
CA VAL A 85 -9.22 5.22 -13.78
C VAL A 85 -8.05 6.06 -13.27
N GLN A 86 -8.33 7.17 -12.57
CA GLN A 86 -7.31 8.06 -12.02
C GLN A 86 -6.45 7.38 -10.95
N ASP A 87 -7.06 6.57 -10.08
CA ASP A 87 -6.34 5.84 -9.04
C ASP A 87 -5.42 4.76 -9.65
N TRP A 88 -5.88 4.07 -10.70
CA TRP A 88 -5.04 3.11 -11.42
C TRP A 88 -3.94 3.76 -12.24
N ALA A 89 -4.19 4.93 -12.83
CA ALA A 89 -3.14 5.71 -13.51
C ALA A 89 -2.04 6.13 -12.52
N THR A 90 -2.44 6.63 -11.35
CA THR A 90 -1.51 6.99 -10.27
C THR A 90 -0.74 5.75 -9.77
N SER A 91 -1.42 4.61 -9.67
CA SER A 91 -0.77 3.35 -9.27
C SER A 91 0.19 2.81 -10.34
N PHE A 92 -0.12 2.96 -11.63
CA PHE A 92 0.76 2.55 -12.71
C PHE A 92 2.12 3.26 -12.62
N ASP A 93 2.10 4.59 -12.51
CA ASP A 93 3.33 5.38 -12.35
C ASP A 93 4.07 5.00 -11.05
N ARG A 94 3.33 4.93 -9.94
CA ARG A 94 3.90 4.62 -8.62
C ARG A 94 4.55 3.23 -8.56
N GLN A 95 3.97 2.24 -9.23
CA GLN A 95 4.53 0.89 -9.28
C GLN A 95 5.83 0.87 -10.07
N LEU A 96 5.94 1.61 -11.19
CA LEU A 96 7.19 1.73 -11.94
C LEU A 96 8.28 2.43 -11.12
N GLU A 97 7.96 3.54 -10.45
CA GLU A 97 8.86 4.22 -9.52
C GLU A 97 9.35 3.28 -8.42
N PHE A 98 8.45 2.49 -7.82
CA PHE A 98 8.75 1.57 -6.74
C PHE A 98 9.67 0.43 -7.17
N LEU A 99 9.39 -0.19 -8.32
CA LEU A 99 10.21 -1.25 -8.87
C LEU A 99 11.62 -0.75 -9.22
N GLN A 100 11.72 0.45 -9.81
CA GLN A 100 13.02 1.06 -10.12
C GLN A 100 13.80 1.43 -8.85
N TRP A 101 13.13 1.97 -7.83
CA TRP A 101 13.76 2.32 -6.55
C TRP A 101 14.33 1.09 -5.83
N LEU A 102 13.69 -0.07 -5.97
CA LEU A 102 14.11 -1.33 -5.35
C LEU A 102 15.19 -2.08 -6.13
N GLN A 103 15.60 -1.61 -7.31
CA GLN A 103 16.60 -2.31 -8.10
C GLN A 103 17.99 -2.23 -7.45
N SER A 104 18.60 -3.38 -7.18
CA SER A 104 19.95 -3.50 -6.63
C SER A 104 21.01 -3.15 -7.67
N ALA A 105 22.26 -2.98 -7.22
CA ALA A 105 23.39 -2.72 -8.11
C ALA A 105 23.60 -3.83 -9.16
N GLU A 106 23.29 -5.08 -8.81
CA GLU A 106 23.35 -6.25 -9.69
C GLU A 106 22.11 -6.41 -10.59
N GLY A 107 21.05 -5.64 -10.33
CA GLY A 107 19.85 -5.57 -11.18
C GLY A 107 18.62 -6.33 -10.67
N GLY A 108 18.72 -7.09 -9.56
CA GLY A 108 17.57 -7.73 -8.92
C GLY A 108 16.69 -6.72 -8.17
N ILE A 109 15.40 -7.04 -7.95
CA ILE A 109 14.48 -6.13 -7.25
C ILE A 109 14.33 -6.57 -5.78
N ALA A 110 14.68 -5.67 -4.86
CA ALA A 110 14.62 -5.89 -3.40
C ALA A 110 13.17 -5.94 -2.86
N GLY A 111 13.00 -6.28 -1.58
CA GLY A 111 11.71 -6.60 -0.96
C GLY A 111 10.58 -5.58 -1.20
N GLY A 112 10.62 -4.43 -0.52
CA GLY A 112 9.54 -3.45 -0.62
C GLY A 112 9.59 -2.32 0.41
N ALA A 113 8.41 -1.86 0.83
CA ALA A 113 8.28 -0.81 1.83
C ALA A 113 7.00 -0.94 2.68
N THR A 114 7.03 -0.35 3.88
CA THR A 114 5.90 -0.30 4.81
C THR A 114 5.63 1.10 5.35
N ASN A 115 4.35 1.47 5.47
CA ASN A 115 3.89 2.66 6.21
C ASN A 115 3.73 2.37 7.72
N SER A 116 3.77 1.10 8.14
CA SER A 116 3.64 0.68 9.53
C SER A 116 4.81 -0.20 9.92
N TRP A 117 5.88 0.40 10.43
CA TRP A 117 7.06 -0.35 10.85
C TRP A 117 6.67 -1.39 11.91
N LYS A 118 7.08 -2.64 11.70
CA LYS A 118 6.70 -3.83 12.51
C LYS A 118 5.18 -4.03 12.69
N GLY A 119 4.35 -3.41 11.85
CA GLY A 119 2.89 -3.52 11.93
C GLY A 119 2.23 -2.79 13.10
N SER A 120 2.98 -1.92 13.81
CA SER A 120 2.48 -1.15 14.96
C SER A 120 2.78 0.35 14.86
N TYR A 121 3.20 0.82 13.67
CA TYR A 121 3.70 2.18 13.44
C TYR A 121 4.89 2.51 14.35
N ASP A 122 5.76 1.54 14.59
CA ASP A 122 6.93 1.69 15.46
C ASP A 122 7.97 2.64 14.85
N THR A 123 9.01 2.98 15.61
CA THR A 123 10.12 3.79 15.11
C THR A 123 11.08 2.92 14.29
N PRO A 124 11.32 3.22 13.01
CA PRO A 124 12.31 2.52 12.21
C PRO A 124 13.74 2.94 12.59
N PRO A 125 14.76 2.14 12.21
CA PRO A 125 16.15 2.52 12.35
C PRO A 125 16.45 3.89 11.71
N THR A 126 17.26 4.70 12.38
CA THR A 126 17.72 5.99 11.86
C THR A 126 18.44 5.82 10.52
N GLY A 127 18.12 6.67 9.54
CA GLY A 127 18.75 6.65 8.22
C GLY A 127 18.22 5.57 7.26
N LEU A 128 17.17 4.83 7.64
CA LEU A 128 16.54 3.86 6.76
C LEU A 128 15.97 4.55 5.50
N SER A 129 16.24 3.96 4.33
CA SER A 129 15.76 4.46 3.03
C SER A 129 14.23 4.55 3.00
N GLN A 130 13.72 5.54 2.26
CA GLN A 130 12.28 5.80 2.17
C GLN A 130 11.80 5.92 0.73
N PHE A 131 10.53 5.54 0.53
CA PHE A 131 9.78 5.72 -0.71
C PHE A 131 8.45 6.39 -0.39
N TYR A 132 8.27 7.65 -0.80
CA TYR A 132 7.10 8.46 -0.43
C TYR A 132 6.85 8.51 1.10
N GLY A 133 7.93 8.45 1.88
CA GLY A 133 7.91 8.43 3.35
C GLY A 133 7.51 7.08 3.98
N MET A 134 7.24 6.04 3.18
CA MET A 134 7.21 4.65 3.66
C MET A 134 8.64 4.13 3.81
N TYR A 135 8.85 3.20 4.73
CA TYR A 135 10.16 2.70 5.10
C TYR A 135 10.54 1.46 4.32
N TYR A 136 11.75 1.42 3.77
CA TYR A 136 12.30 0.23 3.12
C TYR A 136 12.25 -0.99 4.04
N ASP A 137 11.75 -2.10 3.51
CA ASP A 137 11.71 -3.39 4.17
C ASP A 137 12.24 -4.45 3.20
N TRP A 138 13.32 -5.13 3.57
CA TRP A 138 13.92 -6.16 2.75
C TRP A 138 13.13 -7.47 2.77
N GLN A 139 12.27 -7.65 3.77
CA GLN A 139 11.41 -8.82 3.99
C GLN A 139 9.96 -8.41 4.31
N PRO A 140 9.24 -7.75 3.38
CA PRO A 140 7.89 -7.29 3.65
C PRO A 140 6.98 -8.42 4.16
N VAL A 141 6.39 -8.20 5.34
CA VAL A 141 5.34 -9.03 5.98
C VAL A 141 5.83 -10.31 6.64
N TYR A 142 6.42 -11.25 5.89
CA TYR A 142 6.90 -12.51 6.46
C TYR A 142 8.40 -12.46 6.68
N THR A 143 8.83 -12.96 7.83
CA THR A 143 10.23 -12.95 8.29
C THR A 143 10.75 -14.35 8.60
N ASP A 144 10.00 -15.37 8.19
CA ASP A 144 10.32 -16.78 8.37
C ASP A 144 9.73 -17.58 7.21
N PRO A 145 10.58 -17.87 6.22
CA PRO A 145 10.63 -17.24 4.89
C PRO A 145 9.43 -16.40 4.43
#